data_AF-A0A7G2C562-F1
#
_entry.id   AF-A0A7G2C562-F1
#
_cell.length_a   1.000
_cell.length_b   1.000
_cell.length_c   1.000
_cell.angle_alpha   90.00
_cell.angle_beta   90.00
_cell.angle_gamma   90.00
#
_symmetry.space_group_name_H-M   'P 1'
#
loop_
_entity.id
_entity.type
_entity.pdbx_description
1 polymer ?
#
loop_
_entity_poly.entity_id
_entity_poly.type
_entity_poly.pdbx_seq_one_letter_code
_entity_poly.pdbx_strand_id
1 'polypeptide(L)' 'MATYTQDQHKRNCVTVTHSDGSAITVYEQGAHLTSWSVPTPTGPREVLYLSPTATYKERVALRGGVPLIFPSIR' A
#
# COMPACT_ATOMS: atom_id res chain seq x y z
N MET A 1 -1.88 9.85 -15.90
CA MET A 1 -2.72 9.17 -14.89
C MET A 1 -1.96 7.96 -14.38
N ALA A 2 -2.02 7.66 -13.09
CA ALA A 2 -1.47 6.41 -12.57
C ALA A 2 -2.32 5.24 -13.06
N THR A 3 -1.71 4.26 -13.74
CA THR A 3 -2.41 3.07 -14.21
C THR A 3 -2.49 2.07 -13.07
N TYR A 4 -3.70 1.75 -12.61
CA TYR A 4 -3.92 0.69 -11.65
C TYR A 4 -3.81 -0.67 -12.32
N THR A 5 -3.17 -1.62 -11.64
CA THR A 5 -3.09 -3.03 -12.02
C THR A 5 -3.70 -3.89 -10.91
N GLN A 6 -4.18 -5.07 -11.27
CA GLN A 6 -4.63 -6.04 -10.27
C GLN A 6 -3.45 -6.81 -9.69
N ASP A 7 -3.37 -6.85 -8.37
CA ASP A 7 -2.40 -7.68 -7.65
C ASP A 7 -2.84 -9.15 -7.55
N GLN A 8 -2.04 -9.94 -6.83
CA GLN A 8 -2.35 -11.34 -6.50
C GLN A 8 -3.66 -11.53 -5.72
N HIS A 9 -4.16 -10.49 -5.06
CA HIS A 9 -5.43 -10.48 -4.33
C HIS A 9 -6.61 -10.02 -5.21
N LYS A 10 -6.40 -9.83 -6.51
CA LYS A 10 -7.38 -9.31 -7.49
C LYS A 10 -7.93 -7.95 -7.09
N ARG A 11 -7.10 -7.12 -6.46
CA ARG A 11 -7.44 -5.74 -6.07
C ARG A 11 -6.64 -4.77 -6.91
N ASN A 12 -7.26 -3.65 -7.26
CA ASN A 12 -6.59 -2.59 -7.98
C ASN A 12 -5.62 -1.85 -7.05
N CYS A 13 -4.36 -1.81 -7.44
CA CYS A 13 -3.33 -1.01 -6.79
C CYS A 13 -2.40 -0.41 -7.83
N VAL A 14 -1.63 0.60 -7.43
CA VAL A 14 -0.50 1.11 -8.20
C VAL A 14 0.76 0.94 -7.38
N THR A 15 1.80 0.39 -7.99
CA THR A 15 3.15 0.43 -7.44
C THR A 15 3.96 1.44 -8.23
N VAL A 16 4.58 2.39 -7.52
CA VAL A 16 5.45 3.40 -8.11
C VAL A 16 6.84 3.21 -7.53
N THR A 17 7.84 3.17 -8.41
CA THR A 17 9.25 3.13 -8.04
C THR A 17 9.90 4.47 -8.37
N HIS A 18 10.83 4.89 -7.52
CA HIS A 18 11.65 6.07 -7.74
C HIS A 18 13.07 5.64 -8.15
N SER A 19 13.80 6.54 -8.81
CA SER A 19 15.14 6.24 -9.34
C SER A 19 16.19 5.99 -8.26
N ASP A 20 15.93 6.39 -7.01
CA ASP A 20 16.79 6.03 -5.87
C ASP A 20 16.60 4.58 -5.40
N GLY A 21 15.60 3.86 -5.92
CA GLY A 21 15.26 2.50 -5.54
C GLY A 21 14.18 2.39 -4.46
N SER A 22 13.61 3.50 -4.00
CA SER A 22 12.43 3.47 -3.15
C SER A 22 11.17 3.11 -3.95
N ALA A 23 10.19 2.52 -3.29
CA ALA A 23 8.92 2.17 -3.91
C ALA A 23 7.74 2.31 -2.94
N ILE A 24 6.56 2.58 -3.49
CA ILE A 24 5.30 2.56 -2.74
C ILE A 24 4.26 1.72 -3.46
N THR A 25 3.35 1.11 -2.70
CA THR A 25 2.14 0.47 -3.23
C THR A 25 0.90 1.09 -2.61
N VAL A 26 0.00 1.59 -3.46
CA VAL A 26 -1.25 2.26 -3.05
C VAL A 26 -2.43 1.52 -3.65
N TYR A 27 -3.34 1.04 -2.81
CA TYR A 27 -4.59 0.44 -3.27
C TYR A 27 -5.59 1.54 -3.65
N GLU A 28 -6.34 1.31 -4.74
CA GLU A 28 -7.38 2.23 -5.21
C GLU A 28 -8.44 2.46 -4.11
N GLN A 29 -8.82 1.40 -3.41
CA GLN A 29 -9.76 1.47 -2.29
C GLN A 29 -9.16 2.31 -1.15
N GLY A 30 -9.77 3.46 -0.89
CA GLY A 30 -9.38 4.35 0.20
C GLY A 30 -8.03 5.04 0.00
N ALA A 31 -7.47 5.03 -1.22
CA ALA A 31 -6.11 5.51 -1.52
C ALA A 31 -5.09 5.00 -0.47
N HIS A 32 -5.22 3.73 -0.09
CA HIS A 32 -4.55 3.15 1.07
C HIS A 32 -3.11 2.77 0.71
N LEU A 33 -2.14 3.48 1.26
CA LEU A 33 -0.71 3.15 1.15
C LEU A 33 -0.39 1.93 2.02
N THR A 34 -0.02 0.81 1.42
CA THR A 34 0.17 -0.48 2.14
C THR A 34 1.63 -0.93 2.22
N SER A 35 2.50 -0.40 1.36
CA SER A 35 3.94 -0.66 1.38
C SER A 35 4.68 0.62 1.00
N TRP A 36 5.78 0.87 1.71
CA TRP A 36 6.77 1.87 1.39
C TRP A 36 8.14 1.27 1.69
N SER A 37 8.86 0.88 0.64
CA SER A 37 10.21 0.36 0.75
C SER A 37 11.25 1.44 0.45
N VAL A 38 12.33 1.44 1.21
CA VAL A 38 13.48 2.33 1.01
C VAL A 38 14.75 1.50 0.77
N PRO A 39 15.65 1.94 -0.12
CA PRO A 39 16.90 1.25 -0.38
C PRO A 39 17.81 1.31 0.86
N THR A 40 18.47 0.21 1.17
CA THR A 40 19.55 0.14 2.18
C THR A 40 20.72 -0.67 1.63
N PRO A 41 21.93 -0.60 2.22
CA PRO A 41 23.07 -1.39 1.76
C PRO A 41 22.84 -2.91 1.71
N THR A 42 21.90 -3.43 2.52
CA THR A 42 21.58 -4.86 2.59
C THR A 42 20.29 -5.23 1.83
N GLY A 43 19.74 -4.31 1.03
CA GLY A 43 18.50 -4.49 0.28
C GLY A 43 17.38 -3.52 0.68
N PRO A 44 16.20 -3.59 0.03
CA PRO A 44 15.07 -2.73 0.37
C PRO A 44 14.54 -3.06 1.77
N ARG A 45 14.30 -2.03 2.58
CA ARG A 45 13.68 -2.14 3.90
C ARG A 45 12.25 -1.61 3.84
N GLU A 46 11.29 -2.43 4.26
CA GLU A 46 9.90 -2.02 4.42
C GLU A 46 9.76 -1.07 5.62
N VAL A 47 9.06 0.05 5.43
CA VAL A 47 8.87 1.10 6.45
C VAL A 47 7.53 0.93 7.16
N LEU A 48 6.52 0.37 6.47
CA LEU A 48 5.17 0.26 7.00
C LEU A 48 4.88 -1.16 7.49
N TYR A 49 4.22 -1.26 8.65
CA TYR A 49 3.64 -2.53 9.06
C TYR A 49 2.33 -2.77 8.30
N LEU A 50 2.24 -3.92 7.63
CA LEU A 50 1.00 -4.47 7.11
C LEU A 50 0.78 -5.84 7.76
N SER A 51 -0.43 -6.07 8.23
CA SER A 51 -0.77 -7.34 8.84
C SER A 51 -0.58 -8.51 7.85
N PRO A 52 0.10 -9.60 8.24
CA PRO A 52 0.16 -10.84 7.45
C PRO A 52 -1.21 -11.47 7.20
N THR A 53 -2.19 -11.18 8.07
CA THR A 53 -3.59 -11.64 7.97
C THR A 53 -4.55 -10.52 7.57
N ALA A 54 -4.07 -9.53 6.81
CA ALA A 54 -4.94 -8.48 6.27
C ALA A 54 -5.98 -9.09 5.30
N THR A 55 -7.23 -8.63 5.37
CA THR A 55 -8.30 -9.13 4.50
C THR A 55 -8.42 -8.23 3.27
N TYR A 56 -8.00 -8.73 2.12
CA TYR A 56 -8.09 -8.03 0.84
C TYR A 56 -9.47 -8.26 0.21
N LYS A 57 -10.47 -7.49 0.66
CA LYS A 57 -11.86 -7.56 0.17
C LYS A 57 -12.41 -6.17 -0.08
N GLU A 58 -13.32 -6.07 -1.05
CA GLU A 58 -14.07 -4.85 -1.29
C GLU A 58 -14.82 -4.39 -0.04
N ARG A 59 -14.76 -3.09 0.26
CA ARG A 59 -15.42 -2.44 1.41
C ARG A 59 -14.91 -2.91 2.79
N VAL A 60 -13.79 -3.64 2.85
CA VAL A 60 -13.11 -4.00 4.11
C VAL A 60 -11.79 -3.24 4.18
N ALA A 61 -11.58 -2.50 5.27
CA ALA A 61 -10.33 -1.76 5.49
C ALA A 61 -9.15 -2.73 5.70
N LEU A 62 -8.00 -2.43 5.08
CA LEU A 62 -6.77 -3.18 5.31
C LEU A 62 -6.19 -2.84 6.70
N ARG A 63 -5.62 -3.84 7.38
CA ARG A 63 -5.03 -3.67 8.71
C ARG A 63 -3.53 -3.38 8.58
N GLY A 64 -3.14 -2.12 8.78
CA GLY A 64 -1.77 -1.63 8.64
C GLY A 64 -1.64 -0.59 7.52
N GLY A 65 -0.41 -0.24 7.14
CA GLY A 65 -0.14 0.83 6.19
C GLY A 65 -0.60 2.20 6.70
N VAL A 66 -1.14 3.02 5.80
CA VAL A 66 -1.69 4.35 6.11
C VAL A 66 -3.17 4.39 5.69
N PRO A 67 -4.11 4.07 6.61
CA PRO A 67 -5.54 4.19 6.33
C PRO A 67 -5.96 5.67 6.31
N LEU A 68 -6.84 6.04 5.38
CA LEU A 68 -7.47 7.36 5.37
C LEU A 68 -8.74 7.33 6.22
N ILE A 69 -8.76 8.10 7.31
CA ILE A 69 -9.91 8.28 8.19
C ILE A 69 -10.56 9.62 7.89
N PHE A 70 -11.77 9.59 7.33
CA PHE A 70 -12.55 10.77 6.94
C PHE A 70 -14.04 10.40 6.86
N PRO A 71 -14.99 11.30 7.21
CA PRO A 71 -14.81 12.68 7.70
C PRO A 71 -14.64 12.81 9.22
N SER A 72 -14.97 11.78 9.99
CA SER A 72 -14.93 11.85 11.46
C SER A 72 -14.27 10.60 12.04
N ILE A 73 -13.45 10.82 13.09
CA ILE A 73 -12.96 9.78 14.00
C ILE A 73 -13.77 9.74 15.31
N ARG A 74 -14.69 10.71 15.47
CA ARG A 74 -15.69 10.74 16.54
C ARG A 74 -16.86 9.85 16.20
#